data_AF-X1GL62-F1
#
_entry.id   AF-X1GL62-F1
#
_cell.length_a   1.000
_cell.length_b   1.000
_cell.length_c   1.000
_cell.angle_alpha   90.00
_cell.angle_beta   90.00
_cell.angle_gamma   90.00
#
_symmetry.space_group_name_H-M   'P 1'
#
loop_
_entity.id
_entity.type
_entity.pdbx_description
1 polymer ?
#
loop_
_entity_poly.entity_id
_entity_poly.type
_entity_poly.pdbx_seq_one_letter_code
_entity_poly.pdbx_strand_id
1 'polypeptide(L)' 'DLSPKMGEEAKKILGDKFIFYEGDYTKDSLWQTMSKKFQGVLAFYTFHWIPLNNYSAIIQHIHKILKDRGWVMD' A
#
# COMPACT_ATOMS: atom_id res chain seq x y z
N ASP A 1 -3.01 3.73 -5.02
CA ASP A 1 -3.80 3.05 -6.06
C ASP A 1 -2.99 3.02 -7.36
N LEU A 2 -3.26 2.07 -8.25
CA LEU A 2 -2.72 2.10 -9.61
C LEU A 2 -3.43 3.16 -10.48
N SER A 3 -4.67 3.51 -10.13
CA SER A 3 -5.48 4.49 -10.82
C SER A 3 -5.34 5.88 -10.17
N PRO A 4 -4.70 6.86 -10.84
CA PRO A 4 -4.65 8.24 -10.36
C PRO A 4 -6.05 8.80 -10.07
N LYS A 5 -7.01 8.51 -10.96
CA LYS A 5 -8.39 8.97 -10.84
C LYS A 5 -9.04 8.55 -9.51
N MET A 6 -8.79 7.31 -9.06
CA MET A 6 -9.32 6.84 -7.78
C MET A 6 -8.74 7.62 -6.60
N GLY A 7 -7.44 7.93 -6.64
CA GLY A 7 -6.78 8.76 -5.63
C GLY A 7 -7.32 10.19 -5.60
N GLU A 8 -7.55 10.79 -6.77
CA GLU A 8 -8.11 12.15 -6.88
C GLU A 8 -9.54 12.22 -6.33
N GLU A 9 -10.42 11.28 -6.68
CA GLU A 9 -11.78 11.23 -6.16
C GLU A 9 -11.81 11.00 -4.65
N ALA A 10 -10.97 10.09 -4.13
CA ALA A 10 -10.85 9.88 -2.70
C ALA A 10 -10.37 11.15 -1.97
N LYS A 11 -9.43 11.89 -2.56
CA LYS A 11 -8.96 13.17 -2.01
C LYS A 11 -10.05 14.22 -1.95
N LYS A 12 -10.93 14.31 -2.96
CA LYS A 12 -12.07 15.26 -2.94
C LYS A 12 -13.02 15.00 -1.77
N ILE A 13 -13.24 13.73 -1.42
CA ILE A 13 -14.17 13.32 -0.36
C ILE A 13 -13.52 13.44 1.02
N LEU A 14 -12.28 12.98 1.15
CA LEU A 14 -11.60 12.83 2.46
C LEU A 14 -10.74 14.04 2.84
N GLY A 15 -10.44 14.92 1.88
CA GLY A 15 -9.58 16.09 2.05
C GLY A 15 -8.15 15.74 2.41
N ASP A 16 -7.46 16.67 3.06
CA ASP A 16 -6.03 16.55 3.40
C ASP A 16 -5.74 15.72 4.67
N LYS A 17 -6.75 15.02 5.20
CA LYS A 17 -6.58 14.09 6.34
C LYS A 17 -5.78 12.84 5.96
N PHE A 18 -5.76 12.52 4.68
CA PHE A 18 -5.09 11.34 4.13
C PHE A 18 -4.11 11.75 3.03
N ILE A 19 -2.99 11.03 2.96
CA ILE A 19 -2.05 11.15 1.86
C ILE A 19 -2.33 10.00 0.89
N PHE A 20 -2.69 10.35 -0.34
CA PHE A 20 -2.96 9.39 -1.40
C PHE A 20 -1.71 9.22 -2.26
N TYR A 21 -1.29 7.98 -2.44
CA TYR A 21 -0.16 7.63 -3.29
C TYR A 21 -0.65 6.86 -4.51
N GLU A 22 -0.27 7.33 -5.68
CA GLU A 22 -0.38 6.57 -6.92
C GLU A 22 0.87 5.69 -7.07
N GLY A 23 0.69 4.41 -7.38
CA GLY A 23 1.81 3.53 -7.63
C GLY A 23 1.45 2.06 -7.72
N ASP A 24 2.38 1.32 -8.32
CA ASP A 24 2.35 -0.13 -8.42
C ASP A 24 3.02 -0.75 -7.20
N TYR A 25 2.19 -1.35 -6.34
CA TYR A 25 2.59 -2.01 -5.11
C TYR A 25 3.54 -3.19 -5.32
N THR A 26 3.62 -3.74 -6.55
CA THR A 26 4.57 -4.79 -6.90
C THR A 26 6.00 -4.26 -7.09
N LYS A 27 6.19 -2.94 -7.22
CA LYS A 27 7.49 -2.31 -7.45
C LYS A 27 8.09 -1.75 -6.16
N ASP A 28 9.35 -2.09 -5.89
CA ASP A 28 10.06 -1.72 -4.66
C ASP A 28 10.24 -0.19 -4.50
N SER A 29 10.29 0.56 -5.61
CA SER A 29 10.57 2.00 -5.62
C SER A 29 9.61 2.85 -4.79
N LEU A 30 8.33 2.46 -4.71
CA LEU A 30 7.34 3.15 -3.88
C LEU A 30 7.65 2.97 -2.38
N TRP A 31 8.04 1.77 -1.99
CA TRP A 31 8.17 1.34 -0.60
C TRP A 31 9.44 1.82 0.08
N GLN A 32 10.53 2.04 -0.67
CA GLN A 32 11.80 2.53 -0.12
C GLN A 32 11.64 3.85 0.63
N THR A 33 10.80 4.75 0.12
CA THR A 33 10.52 6.05 0.76
C THR A 33 9.65 5.95 2.02
N MET A 34 9.11 4.76 2.30
CA MET A 34 8.10 4.50 3.33
C MET A 34 8.56 3.52 4.41
N SER A 35 9.83 3.14 4.40
CA SER A 35 10.42 2.19 5.35
C SER A 35 10.12 2.57 6.82
N LYS A 36 9.62 1.58 7.59
CA LYS A 36 9.27 1.70 9.02
C LYS A 36 8.35 2.88 9.40
N LYS A 37 7.45 3.31 8.50
CA LYS A 37 6.52 4.42 8.78
C LYS A 37 5.20 3.98 9.41
N PHE A 38 4.71 2.78 9.10
CA PHE A 38 3.34 2.38 9.42
C PHE A 38 3.26 1.41 10.59
N GLN A 39 2.24 1.57 11.44
CA GLN A 39 1.94 0.59 12.50
C GLN A 39 1.12 -0.59 11.99
N GLY A 40 0.34 -0.38 10.94
CA GLY A 40 -0.55 -1.37 10.37
C GLY A 40 -0.74 -1.17 8.89
N VAL A 41 -1.01 -2.26 8.17
CA VAL A 41 -1.45 -2.25 6.77
C VAL A 41 -2.80 -2.97 6.70
N LEU A 42 -3.74 -2.30 6.03
CA LEU A 42 -5.06 -2.81 5.71
C LEU A 42 -5.11 -3.06 4.21
N ALA A 43 -5.22 -4.32 3.80
CA ALA A 43 -5.56 -4.71 2.44
C ALA A 43 -7.02 -5.19 2.45
N PHE A 44 -7.84 -4.73 1.51
CA PHE A 44 -9.22 -5.21 1.41
C PHE A 44 -9.42 -5.75 0.01
N TYR A 45 -9.55 -7.08 -0.09
CA TYR A 45 -9.72 -7.81 -1.34
C TYR A 45 -8.62 -7.54 -2.37
N THR A 46 -7.55 -6.82 -2.04
CA THR A 46 -6.60 -6.28 -3.01
C THR A 46 -5.72 -7.38 -3.57
N PHE A 47 -5.32 -8.33 -2.73
CA PHE A 47 -4.46 -9.42 -3.15
C PHE A 47 -5.14 -10.43 -4.09
N HIS A 48 -6.47 -10.46 -4.15
CA HIS A 48 -7.22 -11.33 -5.06
C HIS A 48 -7.07 -10.92 -6.53
N TRP A 49 -6.70 -9.67 -6.79
CA TRP A 49 -6.53 -9.13 -8.14
C TRP A 49 -5.08 -9.23 -8.64
N ILE A 50 -4.18 -9.76 -7.81
CA ILE A 50 -2.75 -9.80 -8.08
C ILE A 50 -2.35 -11.20 -8.52
N PRO A 51 -1.55 -11.34 -9.58
CA PRO A 51 -0.95 -12.63 -9.95
C PRO A 51 -0.21 -13.28 -8.78
N LEU A 52 -0.46 -14.57 -8.54
CA LEU A 52 0.12 -15.31 -7.40
C LEU A 52 1.66 -15.28 -7.35
N ASN A 53 2.33 -15.18 -8.50
CA ASN A 53 3.78 -15.07 -8.56
C ASN A 53 4.32 -13.75 -7.95
N ASN A 54 3.50 -12.72 -7.81
CA ASN A 54 3.88 -11.44 -7.22
C ASN A 54 3.59 -11.34 -5.71
N TYR A 55 2.85 -12.30 -5.15
CA TYR A 55 2.38 -12.26 -3.76
C TYR A 55 3.53 -12.16 -2.75
N SER A 56 4.56 -12.99 -2.92
CA SER A 56 5.73 -13.00 -2.04
C SER A 56 6.45 -11.65 -2.01
N ALA A 57 6.62 -11.02 -3.18
CA ALA A 57 7.26 -9.71 -3.29
C ALA A 57 6.44 -8.62 -2.56
N ILE A 58 5.12 -8.63 -2.72
CA ILE A 58 4.24 -7.64 -2.06
C ILE A 58 4.26 -7.80 -0.55
N ILE A 59 4.17 -9.03 -0.03
CA ILE A 59 4.26 -9.28 1.41
C ILE A 59 5.60 -8.78 1.94
N GLN A 60 6.71 -9.04 1.25
CA GLN A 60 8.02 -8.51 1.62
C GLN A 60 8.03 -6.97 1.65
N HIS A 61 7.45 -6.32 0.64
CA HIS A 61 7.36 -4.86 0.60
C HIS A 61 6.54 -4.29 1.75
N ILE A 62 5.40 -4.91 2.08
CA ILE A 62 4.56 -4.54 3.22
C ILE A 62 5.36 -4.65 4.53
N HIS A 63 6.11 -5.73 4.73
CA HIS A 63 6.94 -5.88 5.92
C HIS A 63 8.04 -4.81 6.03
N LYS A 64 8.60 -4.31 4.93
CA LYS A 64 9.62 -3.24 4.95
C LYS A 64 9.06 -1.92 5.48
N ILE A 65 7.80 -1.61 5.22
CA ILE A 65 7.20 -0.33 5.61
C ILE A 65 6.62 -0.32 7.02
N LEU A 66 6.48 -1.50 7.64
CA LEU A 66 5.98 -1.64 8.99
C LEU A 66 7.05 -1.28 10.03
N LYS A 67 6.60 -0.64 11.11
CA LYS A 67 7.37 -0.51 12.35
C LYS A 67 7.56 -1.86 13.02
N ASP A 68 8.48 -1.93 13.98
CA ASP A 68 8.62 -3.10 14.82
C ASP A 68 7.28 -3.39 15.53
N ARG A 69 6.84 -4.67 15.50
CA ARG A 69 5.49 -5.11 15.94
C ARG A 69 4.33 -4.51 15.14
N GLY A 70 4.57 -4.07 13.92
CA GLY A 70 3.51 -3.72 12.98
C GLY A 70 2.66 -4.94 12.60
N TRP A 71 1.45 -4.69 12.14
CA TRP A 71 0.49 -5.74 11.78
C TRP A 71 -0.01 -5.58 10.33
N VAL A 72 -0.48 -6.68 9.76
CA VAL A 72 -1.12 -6.73 8.46
C VAL A 72 -2.48 -7.41 8.64
N MET A 73 -3.52 -6.81 8.07
CA MET A 73 -4.83 -7.41 7.93
C MET A 73 -5.20 -7.38 6.45
N ASP A 74 -5.58 -8.54 5.93
CA ASP A 74 -6.12 -8.76 4.58
C ASP A 74 -7.54 -9.34 4.69
#